data_AF-A0AAD6GTW0-F1
#
_entry.id   AF-A0AAD6GTW0-F1
#
_cell.length_a   1.000
_cell.length_b   1.000
_cell.length_c   1.000
_cell.angle_alpha   90.00
_cell.angle_beta   90.00
_cell.angle_gamma   90.00
#
_symmetry.space_group_name_H-M   'P 1'
#
loop_
_entity.id
_entity.type
_entity.pdbx_description
1 polymer ?
#
loop_
_entity_poly.entity_id
_entity_poly.type
_entity_poly.pdbx_seq_one_letter_code
_entity_poly.pdbx_strand_id
1 'polypeptide(L)'
;MISPASVAPSLRRIKRGVGTNGEITNGVNGNVNGHAHANDHTATNGVYDTNGTVNGSSNTNGSTTNGHDSIRPYPYNTPSEPGNPTVMPREIQERFHWAFLIRDPHFSVPSYFRCTIPPLDKVTGFYNYSPLEAGYDELRRHFDFLRREGLIGPRVATRSDLNLEDESKIKETTDEICVIDADDMLDAPAATIEAFCNSVGLPYTPEMLIWDTPEDYKVACDAFEKWRGFHNDAIESSSLVARKHKHAPKSEQQFDEEMDREVWC
;
A
#
# COMPACT_ATOMS: atom_id res chain seq x y z
N MET A 1 -24.47 -7.03 30.57
CA MET A 1 -23.56 -8.01 29.93
C MET A 1 -23.24 -7.45 28.56
N ILE A 2 -22.02 -6.97 28.37
CA ILE A 2 -21.58 -6.28 27.16
C ILE A 2 -20.78 -7.30 26.35
N SER A 3 -21.23 -7.60 25.12
CA SER A 3 -20.47 -8.43 24.18
C SER A 3 -19.15 -7.73 23.83
N PRO A 4 -18.02 -8.44 23.81
CA PRO A 4 -16.76 -7.87 23.33
C PRO A 4 -16.87 -7.56 21.83
N ALA A 5 -16.19 -6.49 21.40
CA ALA A 5 -16.22 -5.99 20.04
C ALA A 5 -15.89 -7.08 19.01
N SER A 6 -16.72 -7.20 17.98
CA SER A 6 -16.54 -8.13 16.86
C SER A 6 -15.57 -7.52 15.84
N VAL A 7 -14.59 -8.30 15.41
CA VAL A 7 -13.79 -8.07 14.20
C VAL A 7 -14.70 -7.69 13.02
N ALA A 8 -14.31 -6.66 12.25
CA ALA A 8 -15.07 -6.16 11.11
C ALA A 8 -15.42 -7.29 10.12
N PRO A 9 -16.68 -7.44 9.68
CA PRO A 9 -17.10 -8.48 8.75
C PRO A 9 -16.33 -8.51 7.41
N SER A 10 -15.74 -7.38 7.01
CA SER A 10 -14.87 -7.26 5.82
C SER A 10 -13.62 -8.16 5.91
N LEU A 11 -13.13 -8.45 7.11
CA LEU A 11 -12.00 -9.34 7.37
C LEU A 11 -12.35 -10.83 7.24
N ARG A 12 -13.64 -11.18 7.08
CA ARG A 12 -14.10 -12.57 6.90
C ARG A 12 -14.22 -12.99 5.44
N ARG A 13 -13.96 -12.10 4.48
CA ARG A 13 -14.13 -12.41 3.06
C ARG A 13 -12.84 -12.99 2.47
N ILE A 14 -12.70 -14.30 2.52
CA ILE A 14 -11.73 -15.02 1.69
C ILE A 14 -12.23 -14.91 0.24
N LYS A 15 -11.50 -14.21 -0.65
CA LYS A 15 -11.54 -14.58 -2.07
C LYS A 15 -10.35 -14.11 -2.92
N ARG A 16 -9.78 -15.14 -3.55
CA ARG A 16 -9.06 -15.23 -4.84
C ARG A 16 -7.88 -14.29 -5.00
N GLY A 17 -6.77 -14.74 -4.42
CA GLY A 17 -5.46 -14.19 -4.71
C GLY A 17 -5.05 -14.36 -6.18
N VAL A 18 -4.15 -13.49 -6.60
CA VAL A 18 -3.16 -13.76 -7.65
C VAL A 18 -1.86 -14.07 -6.93
N GLY A 19 -1.71 -15.34 -6.55
CA GLY A 19 -0.43 -15.89 -6.12
C GLY A 19 0.29 -16.48 -7.31
N THR A 20 1.59 -16.25 -7.43
CA THR A 20 2.49 -16.98 -8.33
C THR A 20 2.91 -18.33 -7.73
N ASN A 21 1.95 -19.08 -7.18
CA ASN A 21 2.20 -20.42 -6.65
C ASN A 21 1.47 -21.45 -7.52
N GLY A 22 2.26 -22.34 -8.11
CA GLY A 22 1.78 -23.52 -8.85
C GLY A 22 1.17 -24.57 -7.92
N GLU A 23 0.09 -24.24 -7.23
CA GLU A 23 -0.72 -25.22 -6.52
C GLU A 23 -1.85 -25.75 -7.42
N ILE A 24 -1.77 -27.05 -7.65
CA ILE A 24 -2.74 -27.85 -8.39
C ILE A 24 -4.03 -27.91 -7.56
N THR A 25 -5.11 -27.29 -8.03
CA THR A 25 -6.46 -27.58 -7.52
C THR A 25 -7.32 -28.07 -8.67
N ASN A 26 -7.63 -29.38 -8.63
CA ASN A 26 -8.58 -30.03 -9.53
C ASN A 26 -9.98 -29.39 -9.39
N GLY A 27 -10.56 -29.02 -10.52
CA GLY A 27 -11.66 -28.06 -10.59
C GLY A 27 -13.07 -28.60 -10.39
N VAL A 28 -14.03 -27.67 -10.46
CA VAL A 28 -15.38 -27.87 -11.02
C VAL A 28 -15.76 -26.60 -11.78
N ASN A 29 -16.25 -26.79 -13.00
CA ASN A 29 -16.51 -25.82 -14.06
C ASN A 29 -17.90 -25.14 -13.92
N GLY A 30 -18.10 -23.95 -14.52
CA GLY A 30 -19.45 -23.36 -14.64
C GLY A 30 -19.57 -21.91 -15.12
N ASN A 31 -19.37 -21.70 -16.44
CA ASN A 31 -19.94 -20.70 -17.37
C ASN A 31 -20.01 -19.19 -17.02
N VAL A 32 -19.28 -18.39 -17.81
CA VAL A 32 -19.57 -16.98 -18.11
C VAL A 32 -20.05 -16.86 -19.56
N ASN A 33 -21.21 -16.23 -19.76
CA ASN A 33 -21.77 -15.84 -21.05
C ASN A 33 -21.80 -14.30 -21.11
N GLY A 34 -21.13 -13.71 -22.09
CA GLY A 34 -21.14 -12.26 -22.33
C GLY A 34 -20.52 -11.94 -23.67
N HIS A 35 -21.35 -11.97 -24.72
CA HIS A 35 -20.99 -11.70 -26.12
C HIS A 35 -20.46 -10.28 -26.34
N ALA A 36 -19.35 -10.17 -27.05
CA ALA A 36 -18.89 -8.95 -27.70
C ALA A 36 -19.61 -8.79 -29.06
N HIS A 37 -20.15 -7.60 -29.32
CA HIS A 37 -20.50 -7.17 -30.67
C HIS A 37 -19.50 -6.11 -31.14
N ALA A 38 -18.90 -6.39 -32.29
CA ALA A 38 -18.03 -5.49 -33.05
C ALA A 38 -18.77 -4.93 -34.28
N ASN A 39 -18.43 -3.70 -34.67
CA ASN A 39 -18.41 -3.12 -36.02
C ASN A 39 -17.88 -1.68 -35.86
N ASP A 40 -16.64 -1.33 -36.20
CA ASP A 40 -15.94 -1.31 -37.50
C ASP A 40 -16.45 -0.21 -38.45
N HIS A 41 -15.70 0.90 -38.55
CA HIS A 41 -15.21 1.47 -39.82
C HIS A 41 -14.22 2.64 -39.59
N THR A 42 -12.94 2.40 -39.93
CA THR A 42 -11.99 3.16 -40.79
C THR A 42 -12.07 4.71 -40.84
N ALA A 43 -11.01 5.54 -40.87
CA ALA A 43 -9.63 5.36 -41.34
C ALA A 43 -8.72 6.56 -40.94
N THR A 44 -7.40 6.28 -40.79
CA THR A 44 -6.19 7.08 -41.19
C THR A 44 -6.03 8.54 -40.73
N ASN A 45 -4.87 9.11 -40.38
CA ASN A 45 -3.45 8.73 -40.46
C ASN A 45 -2.65 9.76 -39.61
N GLY A 46 -1.56 9.35 -38.99
CA GLY A 46 -0.63 10.23 -38.27
C GLY A 46 0.56 9.47 -37.70
N VAL A 47 1.27 8.78 -38.59
CA VAL A 47 2.44 7.95 -38.34
C VAL A 47 3.71 8.80 -38.21
N TYR A 48 4.48 8.55 -37.14
CA TYR A 48 5.93 8.34 -37.16
C TYR A 48 6.19 7.19 -36.16
N ASP A 49 6.18 5.92 -36.56
CA ASP A 49 7.30 5.09 -37.07
C ASP A 49 8.62 5.30 -36.31
N THR A 50 9.41 4.31 -35.87
CA THR A 50 9.40 2.82 -35.86
C THR A 50 10.58 2.41 -34.96
N ASN A 51 10.53 1.33 -34.17
CA ASN A 51 10.87 -0.05 -34.52
C ASN A 51 10.46 -0.92 -33.32
N GLY A 52 9.53 -1.89 -33.43
CA GLY A 52 9.68 -3.16 -34.15
C GLY A 52 10.09 -4.23 -33.13
N THR A 53 9.40 -5.34 -32.89
CA THR A 53 8.62 -6.18 -33.79
C THR A 53 7.78 -7.15 -32.94
N VAL A 54 6.53 -7.39 -33.34
CA VAL A 54 5.66 -8.44 -32.80
C VAL A 54 6.00 -9.75 -33.48
N ASN A 55 6.08 -10.86 -32.74
CA ASN A 55 5.74 -12.17 -33.29
C ASN A 55 5.29 -13.12 -32.19
N GLY A 56 4.00 -13.44 -32.20
CA GLY A 56 3.44 -14.52 -31.40
C GLY A 56 3.74 -15.88 -32.01
N SER A 57 3.88 -16.90 -31.16
CA SER A 57 3.50 -18.26 -31.54
C SER A 57 3.04 -19.01 -30.30
N SER A 58 1.80 -19.49 -30.38
CA SER A 58 1.28 -20.61 -29.61
C SER A 58 2.21 -21.82 -29.73
N ASN A 59 2.56 -22.47 -28.61
CA ASN A 59 2.48 -23.93 -28.48
C ASN A 59 2.92 -24.46 -27.08
N THR A 60 1.96 -25.15 -26.45
CA THR A 60 2.05 -26.43 -25.72
C THR A 60 2.97 -26.64 -24.52
N ASN A 61 2.33 -27.12 -23.43
CA ASN A 61 2.88 -27.85 -22.28
C ASN A 61 4.01 -28.83 -22.64
N GLY A 62 5.10 -28.83 -21.87
CA GLY A 62 6.14 -29.84 -21.98
C GLY A 62 7.27 -29.68 -20.97
N SER A 63 7.28 -30.62 -20.01
CA SER A 63 8.31 -30.95 -19.02
C SER A 63 9.79 -30.83 -19.46
N THR A 64 10.62 -30.46 -18.48
CA THR A 64 12.06 -30.78 -18.29
C THR A 64 13.08 -30.28 -19.32
N THR A 65 14.01 -29.41 -18.92
CA THR A 65 15.44 -29.76 -18.65
C THR A 65 16.31 -28.51 -18.45
N ASN A 66 17.23 -28.61 -17.48
CA ASN A 66 18.58 -28.03 -17.38
C ASN A 66 18.94 -26.75 -18.18
N GLY A 67 19.36 -25.73 -17.43
CA GLY A 67 20.46 -24.85 -17.84
C GLY A 67 20.16 -23.84 -18.93
N HIS A 68 19.42 -22.80 -18.59
CA HIS A 68 19.70 -21.48 -19.14
C HIS A 68 19.25 -20.46 -18.10
N ASP A 69 20.17 -19.65 -17.61
CA ASP A 69 19.84 -18.43 -16.87
C ASP A 69 18.94 -17.60 -17.79
N SER A 70 17.62 -17.72 -17.61
CA SER A 70 16.69 -16.73 -18.10
C SER A 70 17.10 -15.47 -17.36
N ILE A 71 17.79 -14.57 -18.07
CA ILE A 71 18.18 -13.27 -17.56
C ILE A 71 16.88 -12.65 -17.03
N ARG A 72 16.71 -12.70 -15.70
CA ARG A 72 15.59 -12.03 -15.06
C ARG A 72 15.73 -10.55 -15.45
N PRO A 73 14.64 -9.84 -15.75
CA PRO A 73 14.70 -8.45 -16.25
C PRO A 73 15.30 -7.45 -15.23
N TYR A 74 15.79 -7.93 -14.09
CA TYR A 74 16.36 -7.15 -13.01
C TYR A 74 17.88 -7.36 -12.97
N PRO A 75 18.68 -6.29 -12.80
CA PRO A 75 20.14 -6.34 -12.86
C PRO A 75 20.80 -7.07 -11.67
N TYR A 76 20.01 -7.62 -10.76
CA TYR A 76 20.47 -8.31 -9.55
C TYR A 76 20.09 -9.79 -9.59
N ASN A 77 21.07 -10.67 -9.42
CA ASN A 77 20.84 -12.11 -9.31
C ASN A 77 20.33 -12.47 -7.90
N THR A 78 19.18 -11.94 -7.53
CA THR A 78 18.52 -12.26 -6.27
C THR A 78 17.58 -13.43 -6.51
N PRO A 79 17.86 -14.64 -5.98
CA PRO A 79 16.93 -15.77 -6.10
C PRO A 79 15.62 -15.43 -5.37
N SER A 80 14.48 -15.87 -5.90
CA SER A 80 13.21 -15.75 -5.20
C SER A 80 13.20 -16.71 -4.02
N GLU A 81 12.92 -16.19 -2.83
CA GLU A 81 12.74 -16.98 -1.62
C GLU A 81 11.30 -17.49 -1.52
N PRO A 82 11.07 -18.80 -1.34
CA PRO A 82 9.73 -19.35 -1.18
C PRO A 82 8.96 -18.65 -0.05
N GLY A 83 7.78 -18.11 -0.37
CA GLY A 83 6.90 -17.47 0.62
C GLY A 83 7.29 -16.04 1.03
N ASN A 84 8.36 -15.47 0.48
CA ASN A 84 8.68 -14.04 0.58
C ASN A 84 7.89 -13.29 -0.51
N PRO A 85 6.98 -12.35 -0.16
CA PRO A 85 6.16 -11.65 -1.13
C PRO A 85 6.92 -10.52 -1.85
N THR A 86 8.20 -10.31 -1.54
CA THR A 86 9.01 -9.20 -2.05
C THR A 86 10.19 -9.68 -2.89
N VAL A 87 10.81 -8.76 -3.61
CA VAL A 87 12.12 -8.99 -4.27
C VAL A 87 13.30 -8.81 -3.32
N MET A 88 13.06 -8.37 -2.08
CA MET A 88 14.09 -8.12 -1.08
C MET A 88 14.37 -9.40 -0.27
N PRO A 89 15.60 -9.93 -0.29
CA PRO A 89 15.97 -11.10 0.50
C PRO A 89 15.67 -10.92 1.97
N ARG A 90 15.28 -12.00 2.64
CA ARG A 90 14.97 -12.00 4.08
C ARG A 90 16.13 -11.40 4.86
N GLU A 91 17.38 -11.77 4.56
CA GLU A 91 18.59 -11.29 5.27
C GLU A 91 18.82 -9.78 5.14
N ILE A 92 18.23 -9.14 4.12
CA ILE A 92 18.22 -7.69 4.00
C ILE A 92 17.08 -7.10 4.83
N GLN A 93 15.90 -7.72 4.83
CA GLN A 93 14.74 -7.26 5.62
C GLN A 93 15.02 -7.27 7.13
N GLU A 94 15.81 -8.23 7.64
CA GLU A 94 16.16 -8.31 9.07
C GLU A 94 17.04 -7.15 9.57
N ARG A 95 17.57 -6.33 8.66
CA ARG A 95 18.43 -5.19 9.01
C ARG A 95 17.64 -3.91 9.24
N PHE A 96 16.34 -3.93 8.97
CA PHE A 96 15.46 -2.76 9.09
C PHE A 96 14.55 -2.91 10.30
N HIS A 97 14.28 -1.78 10.94
CA HIS A 97 13.09 -1.63 11.79
C HIS A 97 11.91 -1.23 10.90
N TRP A 98 10.78 -1.92 11.05
CA TRP A 98 9.61 -1.75 10.19
C TRP A 98 8.53 -0.94 10.90
N ALA A 99 8.07 0.13 10.27
CA ALA A 99 6.90 0.89 10.70
C ALA A 99 5.93 1.07 9.52
N PHE A 100 4.63 0.98 9.79
CA PHE A 100 3.58 1.02 8.77
C PHE A 100 2.69 2.24 9.01
N LEU A 101 2.68 3.20 8.09
CA LEU A 101 1.69 4.27 8.08
C LEU A 101 0.48 3.82 7.27
N ILE A 102 -0.70 3.78 7.90
CA ILE A 102 -1.95 3.41 7.26
C ILE A 102 -2.94 4.56 7.32
N ARG A 103 -3.90 4.55 6.39
CA ARG A 103 -5.05 5.45 6.38
C ARG A 103 -6.26 4.67 5.89
N ASP A 104 -7.43 4.97 6.45
CA ASP A 104 -8.69 4.37 6.01
C ASP A 104 -8.87 4.54 4.47
N PRO A 105 -9.14 3.45 3.72
CA PRO A 105 -9.38 3.49 2.29
C PRO A 105 -10.47 4.48 1.85
N HIS A 106 -11.48 4.74 2.68
CA HIS A 106 -12.54 5.73 2.39
C HIS A 106 -12.00 7.16 2.28
N PHE A 107 -10.81 7.44 2.82
CA PHE A 107 -10.17 8.74 2.71
C PHE A 107 -8.97 8.74 1.76
N SER A 108 -8.16 7.68 1.77
CA SER A 108 -6.95 7.62 0.94
C SER A 108 -7.27 7.43 -0.55
N VAL A 109 -8.28 6.61 -0.89
CA VAL A 109 -8.63 6.31 -2.29
C VAL A 109 -9.23 7.54 -2.98
N PRO A 110 -10.22 8.25 -2.39
CA PRO A 110 -10.69 9.50 -2.98
C PRO A 110 -9.59 10.57 -3.06
N SER A 111 -8.70 10.64 -2.06
CA SER A 111 -7.56 11.56 -2.10
C SER A 111 -6.62 11.27 -3.28
N TYR A 112 -6.32 9.99 -3.55
CA TYR A 112 -5.51 9.62 -4.71
C TYR A 112 -6.27 9.87 -6.02
N PHE A 113 -7.55 9.50 -6.10
CA PHE A 113 -8.39 9.75 -7.27
C PHE A 113 -8.43 11.24 -7.65
N ARG A 114 -8.55 12.13 -6.66
CA ARG A 114 -8.52 13.59 -6.86
C ARG A 114 -7.23 14.08 -7.53
N CYS A 115 -6.09 13.42 -7.29
CA CYS A 115 -4.82 13.73 -7.94
C CYS A 115 -4.78 13.35 -9.43
N THR A 116 -5.78 12.60 -9.91
CA THR A 116 -5.86 12.10 -11.29
C THR A 116 -6.92 12.78 -12.15
N ILE A 117 -7.63 13.77 -11.58
CA ILE A 117 -8.71 14.52 -12.25
C ILE A 117 -8.43 16.04 -12.22
N PRO A 118 -9.06 16.83 -13.11
CA PRO A 118 -8.94 18.28 -13.08
C PRO A 118 -9.35 18.93 -11.76
N PRO A 119 -8.69 20.02 -11.32
CA PRO A 119 -7.55 20.68 -11.99
C PRO A 119 -6.18 20.08 -11.63
N LEU A 120 -6.14 19.07 -10.75
CA LEU A 120 -4.90 18.60 -10.12
C LEU A 120 -4.07 17.71 -11.06
N ASP A 121 -4.73 16.98 -11.96
CA ASP A 121 -4.12 16.19 -13.05
C ASP A 121 -3.06 16.97 -13.86
N LYS A 122 -3.30 18.26 -14.13
CA LYS A 122 -2.37 19.15 -14.83
C LYS A 122 -1.10 19.43 -14.04
N VAL A 123 -1.18 19.38 -12.71
CA VAL A 123 -0.05 19.63 -11.81
C VAL A 123 0.71 18.34 -11.56
N THR A 124 -0.01 17.24 -11.31
CA THR A 124 0.56 15.93 -10.98
C THR A 124 1.10 15.22 -12.22
N GLY A 125 0.49 15.45 -13.38
CA GLY A 125 0.76 14.69 -14.61
C GLY A 125 0.13 13.31 -14.65
N PHE A 126 -0.75 12.98 -13.69
CA PHE A 126 -1.48 11.72 -13.62
C PHE A 126 -2.89 11.95 -14.18
N TYR A 127 -3.26 11.21 -15.23
CA TYR A 127 -4.55 11.38 -15.93
C TYR A 127 -5.46 10.15 -15.83
N ASN A 128 -5.04 9.16 -15.05
CA ASN A 128 -5.78 7.92 -14.86
C ASN A 128 -5.61 7.44 -13.43
N TYR A 129 -6.67 6.88 -12.89
CA TYR A 129 -6.66 6.18 -11.62
C TYR A 129 -6.44 4.68 -11.84
N SER A 130 -5.49 4.10 -11.10
CA SER A 130 -5.26 2.66 -11.07
C SER A 130 -5.50 2.12 -9.65
N PRO A 131 -6.54 1.30 -9.44
CA PRO A 131 -6.78 0.67 -8.13
C PRO A 131 -5.60 -0.17 -7.65
N LEU A 132 -4.81 -0.72 -8.58
CA LEU A 132 -3.64 -1.54 -8.27
C LEU A 132 -2.47 -0.72 -7.69
N GLU A 133 -2.48 0.61 -7.84
CA GLU A 133 -1.45 1.49 -7.26
C GLU A 133 -1.73 1.84 -5.79
N ALA A 134 -2.89 1.48 -5.24
CA ALA A 134 -3.22 1.75 -3.85
C ALA A 134 -2.35 0.96 -2.85
N GLY A 135 -1.74 -0.16 -3.27
CA GLY A 135 -0.69 -0.88 -2.52
C GLY A 135 -1.11 -1.57 -1.21
N TYR A 136 -2.40 -1.52 -0.84
CA TYR A 136 -2.89 -2.08 0.43
C TYR A 136 -2.67 -3.59 0.55
N ASP A 137 -2.87 -4.32 -0.54
CA ASP A 137 -2.72 -5.79 -0.54
C ASP A 137 -1.23 -6.18 -0.42
N GLU A 138 -0.34 -5.48 -1.12
CA GLU A 138 1.11 -5.64 -1.00
C GLU A 138 1.59 -5.32 0.43
N LEU A 139 1.14 -4.19 0.99
CA LEU A 139 1.48 -3.79 2.35
C LEU A 139 1.04 -4.85 3.37
N ARG A 140 -0.18 -5.38 3.22
CA ARG A 140 -0.72 -6.42 4.10
C ARG A 140 0.04 -7.74 3.98
N ARG A 141 0.34 -8.18 2.75
CA ARG A 141 1.13 -9.39 2.50
C ARG A 141 2.53 -9.28 3.11
N HIS A 142 3.17 -8.11 3.00
CA HIS A 142 4.48 -7.87 3.58
C HIS A 142 4.45 -7.83 5.11
N PHE A 143 3.46 -7.15 5.70
CA PHE A 143 3.22 -7.17 7.15
C PHE A 143 3.08 -8.60 7.68
N ASP A 144 2.26 -9.43 7.01
CA ASP A 144 2.06 -10.82 7.39
C ASP A 144 3.32 -11.67 7.27
N PHE A 145 4.11 -11.44 6.21
CA PHE A 145 5.41 -12.07 6.05
C PHE A 145 6.35 -11.72 7.22
N LEU A 146 6.52 -10.43 7.51
CA LEU A 146 7.41 -9.95 8.58
C LEU A 146 7.01 -10.51 9.95
N ARG A 147 5.70 -10.53 10.25
CA ARG A 147 5.19 -11.12 11.49
C ARG A 147 5.40 -12.64 11.53
N ARG A 148 5.11 -13.35 10.43
CA ARG A 148 5.26 -14.81 10.34
C ARG A 148 6.71 -15.26 10.47
N GLU A 149 7.64 -14.50 9.91
CA GLU A 149 9.09 -14.75 9.96
C GLU A 149 9.76 -14.32 11.27
N GLY A 150 9.00 -13.71 12.20
CA GLY A 150 9.53 -13.19 13.45
C GLY A 150 10.52 -12.04 13.20
N LEU A 151 10.16 -11.11 12.32
CA LEU A 151 10.90 -9.86 12.10
C LEU A 151 10.22 -8.66 12.78
N ILE A 152 8.93 -8.77 13.13
CA ILE A 152 8.18 -7.82 13.96
C ILE A 152 7.28 -8.57 14.94
N GLY A 153 7.01 -7.95 16.09
CA GLY A 153 6.09 -8.49 17.11
C GLY A 153 6.71 -9.56 18.00
N PRO A 154 5.92 -10.23 18.86
CA PRO A 154 4.46 -10.18 18.95
C PRO A 154 3.91 -8.95 19.70
N ARG A 155 4.78 -8.19 20.40
CA ARG A 155 4.38 -6.97 21.12
C ARG A 155 3.89 -5.90 20.14
N VAL A 156 2.86 -5.17 20.51
CA VAL A 156 2.33 -4.05 19.74
C VAL A 156 2.71 -2.74 20.41
N ALA A 157 3.27 -1.80 19.63
CA ALA A 157 3.60 -0.46 20.11
C ALA A 157 2.39 0.18 20.79
N THR A 158 2.58 0.79 21.96
CA THR A 158 1.53 1.45 22.79
C THR A 158 0.39 0.56 23.30
N ARG A 159 0.36 -0.75 22.98
CA ARG A 159 -0.72 -1.68 23.34
C ARG A 159 -0.17 -2.94 24.00
N SER A 160 0.35 -2.79 25.21
CA SER A 160 0.83 -3.91 26.03
C SER A 160 -0.25 -4.93 26.39
N ASP A 161 -1.53 -4.54 26.27
CA ASP A 161 -2.70 -5.41 26.45
C ASP A 161 -2.98 -6.29 25.23
N LEU A 162 -2.48 -5.91 24.05
CA LEU A 162 -2.58 -6.70 22.82
C LEU A 162 -1.31 -7.53 22.65
N ASN A 163 -1.35 -8.76 23.14
CA ASN A 163 -0.39 -9.76 22.71
C ASN A 163 -1.05 -10.62 21.64
N LEU A 164 -0.60 -10.47 20.39
CA LEU A 164 -1.15 -11.19 19.25
C LEU A 164 -0.58 -12.63 19.21
N GLU A 165 -0.82 -13.38 20.28
CA GLU A 165 -0.34 -14.74 20.45
C GLU A 165 -1.14 -15.74 19.61
N ASP A 166 -0.41 -16.49 18.80
CA ASP A 166 -0.62 -17.92 18.59
C ASP A 166 0.72 -18.55 19.02
N GLU A 167 0.81 -18.92 20.31
CA GLU A 167 2.04 -19.15 21.11
C GLU A 167 3.01 -20.20 20.55
N SER A 168 2.69 -20.92 19.49
CA SER A 168 3.46 -22.11 19.08
C SER A 168 4.53 -21.88 18.00
N LYS A 169 4.63 -20.71 17.36
CA LYS A 169 5.46 -20.55 16.14
C LYS A 169 6.21 -19.24 15.92
N ILE A 170 5.97 -18.18 16.69
CA ILE A 170 6.62 -16.88 16.43
C ILE A 170 7.86 -16.76 17.32
N LYS A 171 9.03 -16.61 16.68
CA LYS A 171 10.28 -16.30 17.35
C LYS A 171 10.14 -14.92 18.02
N GLU A 172 10.40 -14.83 19.32
CA GLU A 172 10.41 -13.54 20.02
C GLU A 172 11.42 -12.60 19.35
N THR A 173 10.98 -11.39 19.00
CA THR A 173 11.81 -10.39 18.34
C THR A 173 12.04 -9.19 19.27
N THR A 174 13.10 -8.44 18.98
CA THR A 174 13.36 -7.15 19.62
C THR A 174 12.35 -6.09 19.17
N ASP A 175 11.96 -6.13 17.90
CA ASP A 175 11.18 -5.09 17.24
C ASP A 175 9.67 -5.31 17.39
N GLU A 176 8.98 -4.36 18.00
CA GLU A 176 7.53 -4.40 18.15
C GLU A 176 6.79 -4.16 16.83
N ILE A 177 5.51 -4.52 16.81
CA ILE A 177 4.60 -4.13 15.72
C ILE A 177 4.35 -2.63 15.85
N CYS A 178 4.88 -1.86 14.90
CA CYS A 178 4.69 -0.41 14.79
C CYS A 178 3.75 -0.08 13.63
N VAL A 179 2.48 0.22 13.93
CA VAL A 179 1.48 0.67 12.94
C VAL A 179 0.95 2.02 13.38
N ILE A 180 1.09 3.02 12.50
CA ILE A 180 0.63 4.39 12.69
C ILE A 180 -0.63 4.58 11.85
N ASP A 181 -1.76 4.79 12.51
CA ASP A 181 -2.97 5.24 11.82
C ASP A 181 -2.92 6.76 11.62
N ALA A 182 -3.15 7.21 10.38
CA ALA A 182 -3.13 8.63 10.05
C ALA A 182 -4.19 9.44 10.80
N ASP A 183 -5.38 8.89 11.08
CA ASP A 183 -6.40 9.59 11.87
C ASP A 183 -5.99 9.74 13.33
N ASP A 184 -5.40 8.71 13.93
CA ASP A 184 -4.87 8.77 15.30
C ASP A 184 -3.70 9.77 15.39
N MET A 185 -2.80 9.77 14.40
CA MET A 185 -1.70 10.72 14.31
C MET A 185 -2.21 12.17 14.18
N LEU A 186 -3.23 12.41 13.38
CA LEU A 186 -3.82 13.74 13.23
C LEU A 186 -4.63 14.18 14.46
N ASP A 187 -5.15 13.24 15.25
CA ASP A 187 -5.83 13.52 16.52
C ASP A 187 -4.86 13.82 17.67
N ALA A 188 -3.73 13.12 17.72
CA ALA A 188 -2.76 13.17 18.81
C ALA A 188 -1.30 13.07 18.29
N PRO A 189 -0.81 14.09 17.56
CA PRO A 189 0.47 14.00 16.85
C PRO A 189 1.67 13.83 17.78
N ALA A 190 1.75 14.59 18.88
CA ALA A 190 2.85 14.47 19.83
C ALA A 190 2.95 13.08 20.45
N ALA A 191 1.83 12.54 20.94
CA ALA A 191 1.81 11.19 21.51
C ALA A 191 2.17 10.11 20.49
N THR A 192 1.70 10.27 19.24
CA THR A 192 1.94 9.31 18.16
C THR A 192 3.41 9.32 17.72
N ILE A 193 3.99 10.51 17.51
CA ILE A 193 5.40 10.64 17.12
C ILE A 193 6.33 10.23 18.26
N GLU A 194 5.99 10.54 19.52
CA GLU A 194 6.73 10.06 20.68
C GLU A 194 6.72 8.52 20.76
N ALA A 195 5.56 7.89 20.55
CA ALA A 195 5.45 6.43 20.50
C ALA A 195 6.26 5.82 19.36
N PHE A 196 6.22 6.41 18.16
CA PHE A 196 7.05 6.00 17.03
C PHE A 196 8.54 6.08 17.37
N CYS A 197 9.00 7.23 17.90
CA CYS A 197 10.37 7.43 18.33
C CYS A 197 10.81 6.35 19.34
N ASN A 198 9.98 6.05 20.34
CA ASN A 198 10.25 4.99 21.32
C ASN A 198 10.37 3.61 20.67
N SER A 199 9.48 3.28 19.72
CA SER A 199 9.51 2.00 18.98
C SER A 199 10.82 1.84 18.21
N VAL A 200 11.25 2.89 17.48
CA VAL A 200 12.42 2.83 16.59
C VAL A 200 13.75 3.16 17.30
N GLY A 201 13.72 3.47 18.59
CA GLY A 201 14.91 3.80 19.39
C GLY A 201 15.49 5.20 19.15
N LEU A 202 14.64 6.17 18.77
CA LEU A 202 15.03 7.58 18.62
C LEU A 202 14.58 8.41 19.83
N PRO A 203 15.37 9.41 20.26
CA PRO A 203 14.92 10.35 21.28
C PRO A 203 13.85 11.27 20.68
N TYR A 204 12.69 11.37 21.32
CA TYR A 204 11.66 12.34 20.93
C TYR A 204 11.99 13.73 21.45
N THR A 205 11.78 14.75 20.62
CA THR A 205 11.70 16.15 21.07
C THR A 205 10.48 16.84 20.44
N PRO A 206 9.78 17.74 21.14
CA PRO A 206 8.60 18.44 20.60
C PRO A 206 8.86 19.21 19.30
N GLU A 207 10.10 19.66 19.08
CA GLU A 207 10.54 20.39 17.89
C GLU A 207 10.47 19.54 16.62
N MET A 208 10.41 18.19 16.74
CA MET A 208 10.18 17.29 15.59
C MET A 208 8.84 17.53 14.88
N LEU A 209 7.90 18.22 15.53
CA LEU A 209 6.60 18.57 14.97
C LEU A 209 6.57 19.96 14.32
N ILE A 210 7.69 20.67 14.25
CA ILE A 210 7.77 22.07 13.81
C ILE A 210 8.82 22.20 12.71
N TRP A 211 8.46 22.90 11.63
CA TRP A 211 9.30 23.17 10.47
C TRP A 211 8.97 24.55 9.89
N ASP A 212 9.04 25.58 10.73
CA ASP A 212 8.54 26.93 10.45
C ASP A 212 9.62 27.90 9.95
N THR A 213 10.81 27.40 9.58
CA THR A 213 11.90 28.22 9.05
C THR A 213 11.93 28.26 7.52
N PRO A 214 12.46 29.33 6.90
CA PRO A 214 12.71 29.38 5.46
C PRO A 214 13.60 28.23 4.95
N GLU A 215 14.54 27.79 5.79
CA GLU A 215 15.43 26.67 5.51
C GLU A 215 14.65 25.35 5.45
N ASP A 216 13.75 25.10 6.40
CA ASP A 216 12.90 23.90 6.40
C ASP A 216 11.95 23.89 5.19
N TYR A 217 11.33 25.04 4.89
CA TYR A 217 10.49 25.18 3.71
C TYR A 217 11.26 24.85 2.42
N LYS A 218 12.51 25.31 2.31
CA LYS A 218 13.36 24.98 1.17
C LYS A 218 13.65 23.48 1.09
N VAL A 219 13.99 22.84 2.22
CA VAL A 219 14.23 21.39 2.27
C VAL A 219 12.97 20.62 1.85
N ALA A 220 11.79 21.02 2.33
CA ALA A 220 10.52 20.41 1.95
C ALA A 220 10.23 20.56 0.45
N CYS A 221 10.40 21.76 -0.11
CA CYS A 221 10.24 22.00 -1.54
C CYS A 221 11.16 21.11 -2.37
N ASP A 222 12.45 21.05 -2.01
CA ASP A 222 13.46 20.27 -2.73
C ASP A 222 13.16 18.75 -2.62
N ALA A 223 12.72 18.27 -1.45
CA ALA A 223 12.40 16.86 -1.22
C ALA A 223 11.13 16.40 -1.95
N PHE A 224 10.12 17.28 -2.07
CA PHE A 224 8.83 16.96 -2.67
C PHE A 224 8.66 17.44 -4.12
N GLU A 225 9.69 18.05 -4.73
CA GLU A 225 9.61 18.61 -6.10
C GLU A 225 9.07 17.59 -7.12
N LYS A 226 9.55 16.34 -7.06
CA LYS A 226 9.09 15.24 -7.93
C LYS A 226 7.61 14.91 -7.77
N TRP A 227 7.03 15.20 -6.61
CA TRP A 227 5.66 14.86 -6.22
C TRP A 227 4.77 16.09 -6.07
N ARG A 228 5.09 17.15 -6.82
CA ARG A 228 4.30 18.38 -6.85
C ARG A 228 2.82 18.09 -7.12
N GLY A 229 1.94 18.67 -6.32
CA GLY A 229 0.49 18.42 -6.37
C GLY A 229 0.00 17.30 -5.44
N PHE A 230 0.86 16.36 -5.03
CA PHE A 230 0.47 15.29 -4.10
C PHE A 230 0.63 15.68 -2.63
N HIS A 231 1.62 16.52 -2.30
CA HIS A 231 1.99 16.83 -0.92
C HIS A 231 1.94 18.33 -0.61
N ASN A 232 1.17 19.10 -1.38
CA ASN A 232 1.12 20.56 -1.22
C ASN A 232 0.71 20.97 0.20
N ASP A 233 -0.28 20.31 0.80
CA ASP A 233 -0.71 20.59 2.17
C ASP A 233 0.45 20.42 3.18
N ALA A 234 1.34 19.44 2.96
CA ALA A 234 2.52 19.24 3.80
C ALA A 234 3.60 20.31 3.53
N ILE A 235 3.87 20.63 2.26
CA ILE A 235 4.84 21.67 1.86
C ILE A 235 4.45 23.05 2.39
N GLU A 236 3.15 23.36 2.38
CA GLU A 236 2.61 24.66 2.82
C GLU A 236 2.37 24.73 4.34
N SER A 237 2.54 23.62 5.05
CA SER A 237 2.46 23.59 6.50
C SER A 237 3.78 24.01 7.16
N SER A 238 3.71 24.41 8.42
CA SER A 238 4.87 24.73 9.25
C SER A 238 5.00 23.86 10.50
N SER A 239 4.05 22.93 10.70
CA SER A 239 4.01 22.03 11.84
C SER A 239 2.96 20.91 11.67
N LEU A 240 3.13 19.83 12.43
CA LEU A 240 2.10 18.80 12.65
C LEU A 240 1.32 19.11 13.93
N VAL A 241 0.14 19.70 13.78
CA VAL A 241 -0.76 20.03 14.90
C VAL A 241 -2.01 19.15 14.89
N ALA A 242 -2.57 18.93 16.09
CA ALA A 242 -3.81 18.19 16.22
C ALA A 242 -4.92 18.86 15.39
N ARG A 243 -5.67 18.07 14.61
CA ARG A 243 -6.76 18.59 13.79
C ARG A 243 -7.86 19.20 14.66
N LYS A 244 -8.48 20.28 14.17
CA LYS A 244 -9.56 20.98 14.89
C LYS A 244 -10.85 20.17 14.97
N HIS A 245 -11.12 19.35 13.96
CA HIS A 245 -12.36 18.59 13.82
C HIS A 245 -12.02 17.12 13.62
N LYS A 246 -12.42 16.28 14.57
CA LYS A 246 -12.32 14.83 14.45
C LYS A 246 -13.32 14.31 13.42
N HIS A 247 -12.94 13.30 12.66
CA HIS A 247 -13.90 12.59 11.83
C HIS A 247 -14.89 11.85 12.74
N ALA A 248 -16.19 12.08 12.50
CA ALA A 248 -17.22 11.27 13.12
C ALA A 248 -17.18 9.88 12.47
N PRO A 249 -17.34 8.79 13.25
CA PRO A 249 -17.51 7.46 12.68
C PRO A 249 -18.68 7.45 11.69
N LYS A 250 -18.43 6.93 10.49
CA LYS A 250 -19.45 6.75 9.44
C LYS A 250 -19.65 5.26 9.19
N SER A 251 -20.87 4.88 8.81
CA SER A 251 -21.14 3.55 8.26
C SER A 251 -20.72 3.48 6.79
N GLU A 252 -20.53 2.27 6.27
CA GLU A 252 -20.28 2.04 4.83
C GLU A 252 -21.34 2.73 3.96
N GLN A 253 -22.62 2.63 4.33
CA GLN A 253 -23.70 3.29 3.60
C GLN A 253 -23.51 4.82 3.57
N GLN A 254 -23.06 5.43 4.66
CA GLN A 254 -22.81 6.88 4.70
C GLN A 254 -21.63 7.28 3.82
N PHE A 255 -20.60 6.43 3.74
CA PHE A 255 -19.47 6.65 2.83
C PHE A 255 -19.88 6.50 1.37
N ASP A 256 -20.66 5.47 1.03
CA ASP A 256 -21.18 5.25 -0.32
C ASP A 256 -22.03 6.45 -0.77
N GLU A 257 -22.95 6.92 0.08
CA GLU A 257 -23.81 8.08 -0.19
C GLU A 257 -23.02 9.39 -0.40
N GLU A 258 -21.88 9.54 0.29
CA GLU A 258 -21.00 10.70 0.14
C GLU A 258 -20.16 10.62 -1.14
N MET A 259 -19.58 9.44 -1.44
CA MET A 259 -18.86 9.21 -2.69
C MET A 259 -19.76 9.44 -3.91
N ASP A 260 -20.99 8.94 -3.87
CA ASP A 260 -21.97 9.15 -4.94
C ASP A 260 -22.36 10.63 -5.10
N ARG A 261 -22.16 11.48 -4.09
CA ARG A 261 -22.37 12.92 -4.21
C ARG A 261 -21.16 13.66 -4.77
N GLU A 262 -19.95 13.26 -4.40
CA GLU A 262 -18.72 13.96 -4.75
C GLU A 262 -18.16 13.59 -6.12
N VAL A 263 -18.42 12.37 -6.62
CA VAL A 263 -17.89 11.89 -7.92
C VAL A 263 -18.59 12.53 -9.14
N TRP A 264 -19.73 13.20 -8.96
CA TRP A 264 -20.50 13.86 -10.04
C TRP A 264 -20.45 15.40 -10.03
N CYS A 265 -19.53 16.01 -9.28
CA CYS A 265 -19.31 17.47 -9.26
C CYS A 265 -17.87 17.81 -9.65
#